data_AF-A0AB73IMX0-F1
#
_entry.id   AF-A0AB73IMX0-F1
#
_cell.length_a   1.000
_cell.length_b   1.000
_cell.length_c   1.000
_cell.angle_alpha   90.00
_cell.angle_beta   90.00
_cell.angle_gamma   90.00
#
_symmetry.space_group_name_H-M   'P 1'
#
loop_
_entity.id
_entity.type
_entity.pdbx_description
1 polymer ?
#
loop_
_entity_poly.entity_id
_entity_poly.type
_entity_poly.pdbx_seq_one_letter_code
_entity_poly.pdbx_strand_id
1 'polypeptide(L)'
;MRLFYTTPDFVYAGQARPGIPFICTEKMEFIEVPNDYLLWVALENPRTRSPATWQSYAEALYDYFAWLEANGLIWDATSPRNGERGGISNIALYRGWSLDVFDRQAGKHAMQSSTVRKRLSQIMRFYEWALACGRIKALPWDASRSDVHDGRLHHVIREPTLPKVPRQPIRFLTVDQCRTLLEQSTARVQPFA
;
A
#
# COMPACT_ATOMS: atom_id res chain seq x y z
N MET A 1 -6.91 -15.94 9.80
CA MET A 1 -7.49 -14.68 10.28
C MET A 1 -8.90 -14.49 9.75
N ARG A 2 -9.75 -13.74 10.46
CA ARG A 2 -11.09 -13.32 10.03
C ARG A 2 -11.34 -11.84 10.38
N LEU A 3 -12.04 -11.12 9.52
CA LEU A 3 -12.45 -9.73 9.72
C LEU A 3 -13.95 -9.67 10.01
N PHE A 4 -14.33 -8.99 11.09
CA PHE A 4 -15.70 -8.82 11.55
C PHE A 4 -16.04 -7.35 11.75
N TYR A 5 -17.34 -7.08 11.89
CA TYR A 5 -17.88 -5.76 12.15
C TYR A 5 -18.87 -5.85 13.31
N THR A 6 -18.83 -4.85 14.17
CA THR A 6 -19.78 -4.71 15.28
C THR A 6 -21.21 -4.50 14.79
N THR A 7 -22.17 -5.03 15.55
CA THR A 7 -23.60 -4.83 15.36
C THR A 7 -24.12 -3.73 16.29
N PRO A 8 -25.40 -3.31 16.19
CA PRO A 8 -25.99 -2.40 17.16
C PRO A 8 -25.95 -2.88 18.62
N ASP A 9 -25.73 -4.18 18.86
CA ASP A 9 -25.59 -4.77 20.19
C ASP A 9 -24.28 -4.35 20.89
N PHE A 10 -23.30 -3.89 20.12
CA PHE A 10 -22.06 -3.33 20.66
C PHE A 10 -22.31 -1.89 21.14
N VAL A 11 -22.39 -1.73 22.47
CA VAL A 11 -22.62 -0.44 23.14
C VAL A 11 -21.33 0.04 23.79
N TYR A 12 -20.84 1.21 23.37
CA TYR A 12 -19.68 1.88 23.94
C TYR A 12 -20.10 3.23 24.51
N ALA A 13 -19.76 3.49 25.78
CA ALA A 13 -20.15 4.71 26.50
C ALA A 13 -21.66 5.05 26.39
N GLY A 14 -22.52 4.02 26.46
CA GLY A 14 -23.98 4.16 26.37
C GLY A 14 -24.52 4.39 24.96
N GLN A 15 -23.68 4.35 23.92
CA GLN A 15 -24.10 4.52 22.53
C GLN A 15 -23.80 3.27 21.72
N ALA A 16 -24.78 2.81 20.93
CA ALA A 16 -24.55 1.75 19.96
C ALA A 16 -23.53 2.21 18.90
N ARG A 17 -22.53 1.37 18.63
CA ARG A 17 -21.45 1.67 17.68
C ARG A 17 -21.31 0.56 16.62
N PRO A 18 -22.28 0.40 15.71
CA PRO A 18 -22.19 -0.60 14.65
C PRO A 18 -21.13 -0.23 13.61
N GLY A 19 -20.60 -1.24 12.92
CA GLY A 19 -19.70 -1.08 11.78
C GLY A 19 -18.23 -0.81 12.15
N ILE A 20 -17.88 -0.82 13.43
CA ILE A 20 -16.47 -0.81 13.85
C ILE A 20 -15.84 -2.16 13.52
N PRO A 21 -14.74 -2.19 12.75
CA PRO A 21 -14.07 -3.42 12.39
C PRO A 21 -13.23 -4.00 13.53
N PHE A 22 -13.13 -5.32 13.58
CA PHE A 22 -12.19 -6.04 14.44
C PHE A 22 -11.76 -7.36 13.77
N ILE A 23 -10.56 -7.83 14.10
CA ILE A 23 -9.96 -9.05 13.55
C ILE A 23 -9.80 -10.13 14.60
N CYS A 24 -10.00 -11.38 14.19
CA CYS A 24 -9.71 -12.56 15.01
C CYS A 24 -8.76 -13.51 14.29
N THR A 25 -8.06 -14.35 15.06
CA THR A 25 -7.26 -15.46 14.51
C THR A 25 -8.15 -16.47 13.79
N GLU A 26 -7.55 -17.43 13.07
CA GLU A 26 -8.32 -18.54 12.48
C GLU A 26 -9.12 -19.34 13.53
N LYS A 27 -8.62 -19.41 14.76
CA LYS A 27 -9.27 -20.08 15.90
C LYS A 27 -10.36 -19.22 16.57
N MET A 28 -10.75 -18.10 15.96
CA MET A 28 -11.71 -17.13 16.53
C MET A 28 -11.23 -16.47 17.82
N GLU A 29 -9.92 -16.41 18.05
CA GLU A 29 -9.35 -15.73 19.22
C GLU A 29 -9.17 -14.24 18.92
N PHE A 30 -9.49 -13.41 19.92
CA PHE A 30 -9.37 -11.96 19.81
C PHE A 30 -7.92 -11.52 19.99
N ILE A 31 -7.42 -10.65 19.10
CA ILE A 31 -6.06 -10.13 19.17
C ILE A 31 -6.11 -8.69 19.72
N GLU A 32 -5.66 -8.48 20.96
CA GLU A 32 -5.85 -7.23 21.69
C GLU A 32 -5.31 -6.00 20.93
N VAL A 33 -4.00 -5.96 20.66
CA VAL A 33 -3.33 -4.73 20.18
C VAL A 33 -3.84 -4.23 18.81
N PRO A 34 -4.04 -5.09 17.79
CA PRO A 34 -4.60 -4.64 16.51
C PRO A 34 -6.04 -4.18 16.63
N ASN A 35 -6.84 -4.80 17.50
CA ASN A 35 -8.23 -4.43 17.69
C ASN A 35 -8.39 -3.14 18.49
N ASP A 36 -7.54 -2.91 19.49
CA ASP A 36 -7.45 -1.63 20.19
C ASP A 36 -7.13 -0.49 19.21
N TYR A 37 -6.20 -0.72 18.29
CA TYR A 37 -5.90 0.26 17.25
C TYR A 37 -7.09 0.52 16.34
N LEU A 38 -7.81 -0.53 15.91
CA LEU A 38 -9.01 -0.37 15.09
C LEU A 38 -10.12 0.40 15.81
N LEU A 39 -10.30 0.13 17.11
CA LEU A 39 -11.21 0.87 17.97
C LEU A 39 -10.79 2.33 18.08
N TRP A 40 -9.50 2.61 18.30
CA TRP A 40 -8.93 3.95 18.32
C TRP A 40 -9.12 4.69 16.99
N VAL A 41 -8.89 4.02 15.85
CA VAL A 41 -9.13 4.57 14.50
C VAL A 41 -10.61 4.94 14.32
N ALA A 42 -11.53 4.15 14.87
CA ALA A 42 -12.96 4.41 14.74
C ALA A 42 -13.48 5.51 15.67
N LEU A 43 -12.98 5.57 16.91
CA LEU A 43 -13.58 6.37 17.97
C LEU A 43 -12.80 7.62 18.36
N GLU A 44 -11.47 7.56 18.32
CA GLU A 44 -10.61 8.61 18.88
C GLU A 44 -9.83 9.38 17.83
N ASN A 45 -9.43 8.73 16.73
CA ASN A 45 -8.61 9.36 15.71
C ASN A 45 -9.41 10.43 14.94
N PRO A 46 -9.05 11.72 15.08
CA PRO A 46 -9.83 12.82 14.51
C PRO A 46 -9.80 12.85 12.97
N ARG A 47 -8.83 12.17 12.36
CA ARG A 47 -8.59 12.15 10.91
C ARG A 47 -9.40 11.08 10.18
N THR A 48 -10.01 10.13 10.89
CA THR A 48 -10.67 8.96 10.30
C THR A 48 -12.14 8.95 10.71
N ARG A 49 -12.96 9.75 10.03
CA ARG A 49 -14.38 9.93 10.37
C ARG A 49 -15.36 9.08 9.57
N SER A 50 -14.92 8.44 8.48
CA SER A 50 -15.82 7.67 7.61
C SER A 50 -15.67 6.16 7.83
N PRO A 51 -16.78 5.39 7.84
CA PRO A 51 -16.74 3.93 7.90
C PRO A 51 -15.86 3.28 6.82
N ALA A 52 -15.87 3.85 5.61
CA ALA A 52 -15.01 3.42 4.52
C ALA A 52 -13.51 3.56 4.86
N THR A 53 -13.14 4.56 5.65
CA THR A 53 -11.75 4.70 6.13
C THR A 53 -11.43 3.61 7.14
N TRP A 54 -12.30 3.36 8.12
CA TRP A 54 -12.09 2.30 9.11
C TRP A 54 -11.95 0.92 8.45
N GLN A 55 -12.84 0.61 7.51
CA GLN A 55 -12.78 -0.59 6.70
C GLN A 55 -11.45 -0.69 5.96
N SER A 56 -10.99 0.39 5.31
CA SER A 56 -9.72 0.36 4.60
C SER A 56 -8.52 0.10 5.52
N TYR A 57 -8.53 0.60 6.76
CA TYR A 57 -7.48 0.28 7.75
C TYR A 57 -7.57 -1.17 8.21
N ALA A 58 -8.79 -1.66 8.45
CA ALA A 58 -9.03 -3.03 8.85
C ALA A 58 -8.65 -4.04 7.79
N GLU A 59 -8.92 -3.77 6.51
CA GLU A 59 -8.48 -4.61 5.39
C GLU A 59 -6.95 -4.69 5.29
N ALA A 60 -6.25 -3.56 5.51
CA ALA A 60 -4.79 -3.55 5.52
C ALA A 60 -4.21 -4.35 6.67
N LEU A 61 -4.78 -4.22 7.88
CA LEU A 61 -4.36 -4.99 9.05
C LEU A 61 -4.73 -6.46 8.92
N TYR A 62 -5.94 -6.78 8.47
CA TYR A 62 -6.37 -8.14 8.23
C TYR A 62 -5.41 -8.87 7.29
N ASP A 63 -5.09 -8.27 6.15
CA ASP A 63 -4.19 -8.86 5.16
C ASP A 63 -2.78 -9.06 5.73
N TYR A 64 -2.25 -8.07 6.44
CA TYR A 64 -0.93 -8.14 7.07
C TYR A 64 -0.87 -9.19 8.17
N PHE A 65 -1.83 -9.21 9.09
CA PHE A 65 -1.88 -10.18 10.18
C PHE A 65 -2.19 -11.60 9.68
N ALA A 66 -2.96 -11.74 8.59
CA ALA A 66 -3.16 -13.03 7.93
C ALA A 66 -1.85 -13.55 7.33
N TRP A 67 -1.08 -12.66 6.70
CA TRP A 67 0.25 -13.00 6.19
C TRP A 67 1.21 -13.38 7.33
N LEU A 68 1.21 -12.65 8.45
CA LEU A 68 2.02 -13.00 9.62
C LEU A 68 1.65 -14.37 10.19
N GLU A 69 0.36 -14.64 10.40
CA GLU A 69 -0.16 -15.91 10.91
C GLU A 69 0.23 -17.08 10.01
N ALA A 70 0.06 -16.93 8.69
CA ALA A 70 0.42 -17.95 7.70
C ALA A 70 1.93 -18.25 7.64
N ASN A 71 2.78 -17.30 8.04
CA ASN A 71 4.23 -17.46 8.06
C ASN A 71 4.80 -17.73 9.47
N GLY A 72 3.94 -17.87 10.50
CA GLY A 72 4.37 -18.08 11.88
C GLY A 72 5.19 -16.91 12.44
N LEU A 73 4.97 -15.69 11.95
CA LEU A 73 5.69 -14.50 12.35
C LEU A 73 4.96 -13.74 13.45
N ILE A 74 5.70 -13.29 14.44
CA ILE A 74 5.19 -12.47 15.53
C ILE A 74 5.32 -10.99 15.13
N TRP A 75 4.22 -10.23 15.21
CA TRP A 75 4.17 -8.85 14.73
C TRP A 75 5.12 -7.90 15.48
N ASP A 76 5.23 -8.04 16.79
CA ASP A 76 6.06 -7.22 17.69
C ASP A 76 7.45 -7.81 17.95
N ALA A 77 7.83 -8.86 17.20
CA ALA A 77 9.19 -9.37 17.25
C ALA A 77 10.17 -8.25 16.94
N THR A 78 10.99 -7.88 17.93
CA THR A 78 12.03 -6.87 17.75
C THR A 78 13.05 -7.41 16.76
N SER A 79 13.04 -6.90 15.52
CA SER A 79 14.16 -7.11 14.61
C SER A 79 15.43 -6.62 15.33
N PRO A 80 16.56 -7.36 15.29
CA PRO A 80 17.81 -6.90 15.88
C PRO A 80 18.15 -5.52 15.34
N ARG A 81 17.94 -4.50 16.16
CA ARG A 81 18.15 -3.11 15.77
C ARG A 81 19.65 -2.91 15.58
N ASN A 82 20.04 -2.40 14.40
CA ASN A 82 21.31 -1.73 14.12
C ASN A 82 22.51 -2.18 14.97
N GLY A 83 23.31 -3.14 14.48
CA GLY A 83 24.67 -3.30 15.00
C GLY A 83 25.33 -4.63 14.73
N GLU A 84 24.65 -5.76 14.95
CA GLU A 84 25.38 -7.04 15.02
C GLU A 84 24.97 -8.08 13.98
N ARG A 85 23.69 -8.14 13.57
CA ARG A 85 23.21 -8.91 12.40
C ARG A 85 21.95 -8.25 11.85
N GLY A 86 22.09 -7.48 10.76
CA GLY A 86 20.99 -6.71 10.16
C GLY A 86 19.81 -7.58 9.71
N GLY A 87 18.77 -7.68 10.55
CA GLY A 87 17.54 -8.40 10.23
C GLY A 87 16.57 -7.56 9.39
N ILE A 88 15.94 -8.19 8.40
CA ILE A 88 14.88 -7.57 7.59
C ILE A 88 13.59 -7.55 8.43
N SER A 89 12.92 -6.40 8.52
CA SER A 89 11.68 -6.28 9.28
C SER A 89 10.51 -7.03 8.63
N ASN A 90 9.54 -7.48 9.44
CA ASN A 90 8.33 -8.15 8.93
C ASN A 90 7.57 -7.29 7.90
N ILE A 91 7.60 -5.97 8.04
CA ILE A 91 6.97 -5.04 7.08
C ILE A 91 7.71 -5.05 5.73
N ALA A 92 9.05 -5.10 5.77
CA ALA A 92 9.85 -5.18 4.55
C ALA A 92 9.67 -6.53 3.84
N LEU A 93 9.57 -7.63 4.61
CA LEU A 93 9.23 -8.96 4.08
C LEU A 93 7.84 -8.98 3.45
N TYR A 94 6.83 -8.45 4.15
CA TYR A 94 5.47 -8.33 3.63
C TYR A 94 5.42 -7.48 2.35
N ARG A 95 6.15 -6.35 2.30
CA ARG A 95 6.25 -5.53 1.07
C ARG A 95 6.79 -6.34 -0.11
N GLY A 96 7.88 -7.09 0.10
CA GLY A 96 8.47 -7.93 -0.94
C GLY A 96 7.45 -8.95 -1.44
N TRP A 97 6.86 -9.70 -0.51
CA TRP A 97 5.82 -10.68 -0.82
C TRP A 97 4.64 -10.06 -1.59
N SER A 98 4.06 -8.96 -1.11
CA SER A 98 2.89 -8.33 -1.76
C SER A 98 3.17 -7.80 -3.17
N LEU A 99 4.42 -7.41 -3.46
CA LEU A 99 4.82 -7.01 -4.81
C LEU A 99 5.08 -8.21 -5.71
N ASP A 100 5.62 -9.30 -5.16
CA ASP A 100 6.02 -10.48 -5.92
C ASP A 100 4.88 -11.47 -6.17
N VAL A 101 3.78 -11.40 -5.38
CA VAL A 101 2.61 -12.26 -5.57
C VAL A 101 2.05 -12.04 -6.98
N PHE A 102 2.15 -13.09 -7.80
CA PHE A 102 1.70 -13.10 -9.19
C PHE A 102 0.40 -13.90 -9.32
N ASP A 103 -0.63 -13.25 -9.83
CA ASP A 103 -1.89 -13.90 -10.18
C ASP A 103 -1.75 -14.55 -11.56
N ARG A 104 -1.63 -15.88 -11.56
CA ARG A 104 -1.50 -16.67 -12.79
C ARG A 104 -2.75 -16.63 -13.66
N GLN A 105 -3.94 -16.45 -13.09
CA GLN A 105 -5.19 -16.39 -13.86
C GLN A 105 -5.33 -15.04 -14.55
N ALA A 106 -4.95 -13.96 -13.86
CA ALA A 106 -5.01 -12.60 -14.41
C ALA A 106 -3.77 -12.20 -15.23
N GLY A 107 -2.70 -13.02 -15.23
CA GLY A 107 -1.47 -12.76 -15.97
C GLY A 107 -0.69 -11.52 -15.48
N LYS A 108 -0.91 -11.10 -14.23
CA LYS A 108 -0.31 -9.89 -13.65
C LYS A 108 -0.05 -10.08 -12.16
N HIS A 109 0.71 -9.17 -11.55
CA HIS A 109 0.82 -9.11 -10.10
C HIS A 109 -0.57 -9.00 -9.46
N ALA A 110 -0.81 -9.79 -8.41
CA ALA A 110 -2.09 -9.84 -7.70
C ALA A 110 -2.46 -8.48 -7.11
N MET A 111 -1.47 -7.62 -6.87
CA MET A 111 -1.66 -6.32 -6.28
C MET A 111 -0.91 -5.22 -7.04
N GLN A 112 -1.58 -4.09 -7.26
CA GLN A 112 -0.93 -2.89 -7.79
C GLN A 112 -0.01 -2.26 -6.74
N SER A 113 1.12 -1.71 -7.17
CA SER A 113 2.11 -1.07 -6.30
C SER A 113 1.53 0.10 -5.49
N SER A 114 0.58 0.84 -6.05
CA SER A 114 -0.18 1.90 -5.36
C SER A 114 -0.99 1.34 -4.18
N THR A 115 -1.63 0.20 -4.36
CA THR A 115 -2.41 -0.48 -3.32
C THR A 115 -1.49 -1.03 -2.24
N VAL A 116 -0.35 -1.64 -2.60
CA VAL A 116 0.66 -2.09 -1.64
C VAL A 116 1.17 -0.91 -0.81
N ARG A 117 1.48 0.22 -1.45
CA ARG A 117 1.92 1.45 -0.75
C ARG A 117 0.85 1.96 0.22
N LYS A 118 -0.42 1.95 -0.19
CA LYS A 118 -1.52 2.37 0.69
C LYS A 118 -1.61 1.47 1.93
N ARG A 119 -1.60 0.14 1.75
CA ARG A 119 -1.62 -0.82 2.87
C ARG A 119 -0.42 -0.63 3.80
N LEU A 120 0.78 -0.54 3.25
CA LEU A 120 2.00 -0.29 4.03
C LEU A 120 1.89 0.98 4.84
N SER A 121 1.35 2.07 4.28
CA SER A 121 1.15 3.32 5.03
C SER A 121 0.20 3.13 6.22
N GLN A 122 -0.86 2.33 6.07
CA GLN A 122 -1.81 2.06 7.16
C GLN A 122 -1.20 1.14 8.24
N ILE A 123 -0.41 0.15 7.83
CA ILE A 123 0.34 -0.74 8.74
C ILE A 123 1.40 0.05 9.50
N MET A 124 2.12 0.96 8.84
CA MET A 124 3.12 1.82 9.50
C MET A 124 2.46 2.72 10.56
N ARG A 125 1.28 3.30 10.28
CA ARG A 125 0.51 4.07 11.27
C ARG A 125 0.09 3.23 12.48
N PHE A 126 -0.20 1.94 12.28
CA PHE A 126 -0.46 1.02 13.38
C PHE A 126 0.76 0.86 14.29
N TYR A 127 1.96 0.64 13.73
CA TYR A 127 3.18 0.55 14.51
C TYR A 127 3.57 1.86 15.20
N GLU A 128 3.37 3.00 14.54
CA GLU A 128 3.55 4.33 15.13
C GLU A 128 2.63 4.55 16.33
N TRP A 129 1.35 4.19 16.18
CA TRP A 129 0.39 4.22 17.28
C TRP A 129 0.78 3.24 18.40
N ALA A 130 1.19 2.03 18.07
CA ALA A 130 1.60 1.03 19.05
C ALA A 130 2.82 1.50 19.86
N LEU A 131 3.77 2.20 19.23
CA LEU A 131 4.89 2.81 19.92
C LEU A 131 4.42 3.97 20.82
N ALA A 132 3.55 4.85 20.33
CA ALA A 132 3.02 5.97 21.10
C ALA A 132 2.23 5.52 22.34
N CYS A 133 1.51 4.40 22.26
CA CYS A 133 0.79 3.78 23.37
C CYS A 133 1.66 2.86 24.24
N GLY A 134 2.98 2.75 23.97
CA GLY A 134 3.89 1.91 24.75
C GLY A 134 3.71 0.40 24.57
N ARG A 135 3.00 -0.05 23.53
CA ARG A 135 2.78 -1.47 23.20
C ARG A 135 4.05 -2.13 22.64
N ILE A 136 4.95 -1.35 22.06
CA ILE A 136 6.28 -1.80 21.59
C ILE A 136 7.37 -0.83 22.06
N LYS A 137 8.61 -1.32 22.18
CA LYS A 137 9.76 -0.52 22.63
C LYS A 137 10.40 0.33 21.52
N ALA A 138 10.28 -0.12 20.28
CA ALA A 138 10.88 0.54 19.11
C ALA A 138 10.13 0.13 17.83
N LEU A 139 10.19 0.97 16.80
CA LEU A 139 9.66 0.63 15.48
C LEU A 139 10.49 -0.50 14.83
N PRO A 140 9.86 -1.39 14.04
CA PRO A 140 10.55 -2.44 13.29
C PRO A 140 11.47 -1.92 12.19
N TRP A 141 11.34 -0.65 11.81
CA TRP A 141 12.19 0.01 10.82
C TRP A 141 12.90 1.20 11.43
N ASP A 142 13.97 1.62 10.77
CA ASP A 142 14.69 2.81 11.17
C ASP A 142 13.97 4.06 10.65
N ALA A 143 13.15 4.68 11.49
CA ALA A 143 12.43 5.91 11.15
C ALA A 143 13.39 7.04 10.73
N SER A 144 14.62 7.08 11.30
CA SER A 144 15.63 8.09 10.97
C SER A 144 16.19 7.93 9.56
N ARG A 145 16.18 6.71 9.01
CA ARG A 145 16.62 6.45 7.63
C ARG A 145 15.56 6.82 6.58
N SER A 146 14.30 7.00 6.97
CA SER A 146 13.23 7.47 6.07
C SER A 146 13.35 8.97 5.76
N ASP A 147 13.82 9.75 6.75
CA ASP A 147 14.04 11.20 6.63
C ASP A 147 15.37 11.52 5.93
N VAL A 148 16.31 10.57 5.95
CA VAL A 148 17.44 10.59 5.03
C VAL A 148 16.88 10.17 3.67
N HIS A 149 16.43 11.15 2.90
CA HIS A 149 16.46 11.08 1.44
C HIS A 149 17.92 10.77 1.06
N ASP A 150 18.29 9.49 1.07
CA ASP A 150 19.66 9.04 0.87
C ASP A 150 20.00 9.24 -0.61
N GLY A 151 20.41 10.47 -0.92
CA GLY A 151 20.95 10.85 -2.21
C GLY A 151 22.12 9.97 -2.64
N ARG A 152 22.71 9.16 -1.74
CA ARG A 152 23.78 8.22 -2.06
C ARG A 152 23.29 6.97 -2.80
N LEU A 153 22.09 6.47 -2.53
CA LEU A 153 21.54 5.32 -3.26
C LEU A 153 20.99 5.71 -4.64
N HIS A 154 20.58 6.97 -4.81
CA HIS A 154 20.22 7.50 -6.13
C HIS A 154 21.40 7.61 -7.09
N HIS A 155 22.64 7.71 -6.60
CA HIS A 155 23.83 7.73 -7.46
C HIS A 155 24.20 6.32 -7.96
N VAL A 156 23.90 5.26 -7.19
CA VAL A 156 24.19 3.86 -7.59
C VAL A 156 23.15 3.33 -8.57
N ILE A 157 21.89 3.82 -8.51
CA ILE A 157 20.81 3.43 -9.44
C ILE A 157 20.51 4.55 -10.45
N ARG A 158 21.52 5.33 -10.84
CA ARG A 158 21.45 6.23 -11.99
C ARG A 158 22.70 6.17 -12.85
N GLU A 159 22.80 5.11 -13.62
CA GLU A 159 22.93 5.32 -15.06
C GLU A 159 21.69 4.75 -15.74
N PRO A 160 20.67 5.59 -16.04
CA PRO A 160 19.75 5.24 -17.08
C PRO A 160 20.53 5.37 -18.40
N THR A 161 20.96 4.24 -18.98
CA THR A 161 21.26 4.16 -20.42
C THR A 161 20.00 4.35 -21.29
N LEU A 162 18.90 4.81 -20.70
CA LEU A 162 17.70 5.19 -21.38
C LEU A 162 17.80 6.69 -21.74
N PRO A 163 17.93 7.05 -23.02
CA PRO A 163 17.92 8.44 -23.44
C PRO A 163 16.64 9.11 -22.93
N LYS A 164 16.79 10.30 -22.33
CA LYS A 164 15.64 11.14 -21.97
C LYS A 164 14.94 11.56 -23.25
N VAL A 165 13.89 10.82 -23.63
CA VAL A 165 12.99 11.22 -24.71
C VAL A 165 12.06 12.29 -24.12
N PRO A 166 12.15 13.57 -24.52
CA PRO A 166 11.12 14.53 -24.15
C PRO A 166 9.80 14.04 -24.75
N ARG A 167 8.79 13.81 -23.89
CA ARG A 167 7.44 13.50 -24.34
C ARG A 167 6.83 14.77 -24.94
N GLN A 168 7.22 15.11 -26.15
CA GLN A 168 6.43 16.05 -26.94
C GLN A 168 5.11 15.34 -27.28
N PRO A 169 3.94 15.98 -27.10
CA PRO A 169 2.70 15.42 -27.62
C PRO A 169 2.91 15.15 -29.12
N ILE A 170 2.46 13.98 -29.58
CA ILE A 170 2.43 13.66 -31.01
C ILE A 170 1.66 14.82 -31.67
N ARG A 171 2.33 15.60 -32.52
CA ARG A 171 1.69 16.71 -33.22
C ARG A 171 0.68 16.09 -34.17
N PHE A 172 -0.61 16.18 -33.84
CA PHE A 172 -1.66 15.89 -34.80
C PHE A 172 -1.44 16.78 -36.03
N LEU A 173 -1.71 16.24 -37.23
CA LEU A 173 -1.73 17.09 -38.42
C LEU A 173 -2.75 18.22 -38.19
N THR A 174 -2.34 19.45 -38.47
CA THR A 174 -3.30 20.54 -38.53
C THR A 174 -4.23 20.33 -39.72
N VAL A 175 -5.44 20.91 -39.64
CA VAL A 175 -6.46 20.76 -40.68
C VAL A 175 -5.92 21.20 -42.06
N ASP A 176 -5.08 22.23 -42.10
CA ASP A 176 -4.46 22.71 -43.34
C ASP A 176 -3.48 21.68 -43.94
N GLN A 177 -2.70 20.98 -43.10
CA GLN A 177 -1.80 19.93 -43.55
C GLN A 177 -2.57 18.72 -44.11
N CYS A 178 -3.70 18.37 -43.48
CA CYS A 178 -4.59 17.33 -44.01
C CYS A 178 -5.16 17.72 -45.38
N ARG A 179 -5.54 18.99 -45.58
CA ARG A 179 -6.09 19.48 -46.85
C ARG A 179 -5.07 19.42 -47.98
N THR A 180 -3.84 19.87 -47.74
CA THR A 180 -2.76 19.79 -48.74
C THR A 180 -2.42 18.35 -49.12
N LEU A 181 -2.41 17.42 -48.15
CA LEU A 181 -2.18 16.00 -48.44
C LEU A 181 -3.30 15.38 -49.27
N LEU A 182 -4.56 15.74 -48.99
CA LEU A 182 -5.70 15.29 -49.79
C LEU A 182 -5.59 15.79 -51.24
N GLU A 183 -5.27 17.06 -51.45
CA GLU A 183 -5.06 17.65 -52.80
C GLU A 183 -3.91 16.99 -53.57
N GLN A 184 -2.82 16.63 -52.88
CA GLN A 184 -1.68 15.94 -53.50
C GLN A 184 -1.99 14.46 -53.80
N SER A 185 -2.85 13.82 -52.99
CA SER A 185 -3.27 12.43 -53.22
C SER A 185 -4.20 12.30 -54.41
N THR A 186 -5.08 13.28 -54.66
CA THR A 186 -5.95 13.33 -55.83
C THR A 186 -5.21 13.73 -57.11
N ALA A 187 -4.14 14.52 -57.02
CA ALA A 187 -3.30 14.87 -58.17
C ALA A 187 -2.40 13.72 -58.69
N ARG A 188 -2.23 12.63 -57.91
CA ARG A 188 -1.38 11.48 -58.29
C ARG A 188 -2.13 10.31 -58.93
N VAL A 189 -3.44 10.41 -59.13
CA VAL A 189 -4.19 9.46 -59.98
C VAL A 189 -4.09 9.94 -61.43
N GLN A 190 -2.88 9.88 -62.02
CA GLN A 190 -2.78 9.76 -63.47
C GLN A 190 -2.96 8.27 -63.81
N PRO A 191 -3.90 7.90 -64.70
CA PRO A 191 -4.03 6.53 -65.12
C PRO A 191 -2.73 6.10 -65.82
N PHE A 192 -2.15 4.98 -65.36
CA PHE A 192 -1.19 4.24 -66.17
C PHE A 192 -1.92 3.87 -67.48
N ALA A 193 -1.53 4.52 -68.57
CA ALA A 193 -1.84 4.09 -69.92
C ALA A 193 -0.98 2.88 -70.30
#